data_AF-A0A5C9E9Z0-F1
#
_entry.id   AF-A0A5C9E9Z0-F1
#
_cell.length_a   1.000
_cell.length_b   1.000
_cell.length_c   1.000
_cell.angle_alpha   90.00
_cell.angle_beta   90.00
_cell.angle_gamma   90.00
#
_symmetry.space_group_name_H-M   'P 1'
#
loop_
_entity.id
_entity.type
_entity.pdbx_description
1 polymer ?
#
loop_
_entity_poly.entity_id
_entity_poly.type
_entity_poly.pdbx_seq_one_letter_code
_entity_poly.pdbx_strand_id
1 'polypeptide(L)'
;MEKEFWRTIEMEKCYHCGELFSQTFRCDKCGQEYCNRHKDPIDHECNLVRESLNMQDNPSHQHGGFNYEDSYAQRPQWTEQTPSPNRRGPERRGTTDGSFTWYREQRYVPENAFDPDSGIEFKGILFPYKSEALHLLVGATLIFIIGFIGFYNEQLIELDLTWSIFMLAGFYTTAFLFHEFGHRQVAKHFGLQTKFRLLTFGMIITVIGLVMGIFSLLLNTVALPSLALPGAVVVLGLDKINRQTGLTKIAGPTVNLFYGFILLIISFLIPTALYPLNLFMGYAAALNFILGGFNLIPLGILDGKNILQWNKGAYFLITLWMVIFLVFTLLNIYIVEISLYIPR
;
A
#
# COMPACT_ATOMS: atom_id res chain seq x y z
N MET A 1 -32.94 3.38 58.63
CA MET A 1 -32.14 2.60 57.66
C MET A 1 -32.63 2.95 56.28
N GLU A 2 -31.67 3.38 55.45
CA GLU A 2 -31.81 4.13 54.21
C GLU A 2 -32.73 3.50 53.16
N LYS A 3 -33.50 4.36 52.50
CA LYS A 3 -34.08 4.07 51.20
C LYS A 3 -33.01 4.38 50.15
N GLU A 4 -32.36 3.34 49.63
CA GLU A 4 -31.39 3.45 48.54
C GLU A 4 -32.09 3.94 47.27
N PHE A 5 -31.62 5.10 46.83
CA PHE A 5 -32.09 5.88 45.69
C PHE A 5 -31.29 5.46 44.46
N TRP A 6 -31.74 4.41 43.76
CA TRP A 6 -31.11 3.99 42.50
C TRP A 6 -31.48 4.98 41.38
N ARG A 7 -30.66 6.03 41.19
CA ARG A 7 -30.69 6.84 39.96
C ARG A 7 -30.19 5.98 38.81
N THR A 8 -31.05 5.74 37.83
CA THR A 8 -30.65 5.32 36.48
C THR A 8 -29.67 6.36 35.93
N ILE A 9 -28.42 5.97 35.67
CA ILE A 9 -27.45 6.84 34.99
C ILE A 9 -27.89 6.90 33.53
N GLU A 10 -28.55 7.99 33.13
CA GLU A 10 -28.78 8.29 31.72
C GLU A 10 -27.43 8.43 31.02
N MET A 11 -27.18 7.53 30.07
CA MET A 11 -26.00 7.59 29.22
C MET A 11 -26.37 8.29 27.92
N GLU A 12 -25.68 9.38 27.61
CA GLU A 12 -25.94 10.19 26.44
C GLU A 12 -24.85 9.98 25.38
N LYS A 13 -25.24 10.09 24.11
CA LYS A 13 -24.37 9.82 22.96
C LYS A 13 -23.65 11.10 22.54
N CYS A 14 -22.32 11.06 22.46
CA CYS A 14 -21.54 12.14 21.90
C CYS A 14 -21.84 12.31 20.41
N TYR A 15 -22.19 13.53 19.98
CA TYR A 15 -22.52 13.84 18.59
C TYR A 15 -21.33 13.65 17.64
N HIS A 16 -20.09 13.89 18.11
CA HIS A 16 -18.88 13.80 17.28
C HIS A 16 -18.36 12.37 17.10
N CYS A 17 -18.11 11.63 18.19
CA CYS A 17 -17.54 10.27 18.09
C CYS A 17 -18.58 9.14 18.09
N GLY A 18 -19.83 9.42 18.49
CA GLY A 18 -20.91 8.44 18.49
C GLY A 18 -20.88 7.42 19.64
N GLU A 19 -19.97 7.56 20.61
CA GLU A 19 -19.91 6.71 21.81
C GLU A 19 -20.83 7.23 22.93
N LEU A 20 -21.26 6.33 23.83
CA LEU A 20 -22.11 6.63 24.99
C LEU A 20 -21.26 7.02 26.20
N PHE A 21 -21.63 8.11 26.88
CA PHE A 21 -20.96 8.61 28.07
C PHE A 21 -21.97 8.89 29.19
N SER A 22 -21.55 8.69 30.43
CA SER A 22 -22.35 9.03 31.61
C SER A 22 -22.43 10.53 31.89
N GLN A 23 -21.58 11.32 31.23
CA GLN A 23 -21.54 12.76 31.33
C GLN A 23 -21.17 13.35 29.97
N THR A 24 -22.06 14.20 29.48
CA THR A 24 -21.98 14.96 28.24
C THR A 24 -21.93 16.45 28.56
N PHE A 25 -21.42 17.22 27.60
CA PHE A 25 -21.30 18.67 27.68
C PHE A 25 -21.99 19.27 26.48
N ARG A 26 -22.97 20.12 26.74
CA ARG A 26 -23.70 20.86 25.71
C ARG A 26 -22.85 22.02 25.20
N CYS A 27 -22.73 22.15 23.89
CA CYS A 27 -22.10 23.32 23.28
C CYS A 27 -23.10 24.49 23.19
N ASP A 28 -22.76 25.65 23.75
CA ASP A 28 -23.63 26.84 23.71
C ASP A 28 -23.86 27.41 22.30
N LYS A 29 -23.00 27.03 21.34
CA LYS A 29 -23.09 27.51 19.95
C LYS A 29 -23.99 26.60 19.12
N CYS A 30 -23.63 25.33 18.98
CA CYS A 30 -24.35 24.39 18.13
C CYS A 30 -25.45 23.59 18.83
N GLY A 31 -25.54 23.67 20.17
CA GLY A 31 -26.60 23.06 20.98
C GLY A 31 -26.52 21.54 21.14
N GLN A 32 -25.52 20.88 20.57
CA GLN A 32 -25.31 19.42 20.62
C GLN A 32 -24.52 18.98 21.85
N GLU A 33 -24.64 17.69 22.21
CA GLU A 33 -23.99 17.04 23.35
C GLU A 33 -22.68 16.34 22.96
N TYR A 34 -21.61 16.58 23.72
CA TYR A 34 -20.27 16.05 23.43
C TYR A 34 -19.61 15.41 24.65
N CYS A 35 -18.70 14.46 24.42
CA CYS A 35 -17.87 13.91 25.49
C CYS A 35 -16.75 14.87 25.89
N ASN A 36 -16.08 14.61 27.02
CA ASN A 36 -15.01 15.48 27.53
C ASN A 36 -13.85 15.73 26.54
N ARG A 37 -13.63 14.84 25.56
CA ARG A 37 -12.61 15.02 24.50
C ARG A 37 -13.06 15.91 23.33
N HIS A 38 -14.35 16.18 23.22
CA HIS A 38 -14.95 16.95 22.13
C HIS A 38 -15.82 18.12 22.66
N LYS A 39 -15.68 18.47 23.93
CA LYS A 39 -16.46 19.55 24.56
C LYS A 39 -16.11 20.91 23.98
N ASP A 40 -14.86 21.10 23.57
CA ASP A 40 -14.37 22.36 23.06
C ASP A 40 -14.80 22.52 21.59
N PRO A 41 -15.29 23.70 21.19
CA PRO A 41 -15.78 23.94 19.83
C PRO A 41 -14.81 23.62 18.70
N ILE A 42 -13.50 23.68 18.97
CA ILE A 42 -12.49 23.36 17.96
C ILE A 42 -12.38 21.84 17.77
N ASP A 43 -12.47 21.07 18.85
CA ASP A 43 -12.27 19.62 18.85
C ASP A 43 -13.43 18.83 18.22
N HIS A 44 -14.62 19.44 18.14
CA HIS A 44 -15.75 18.92 17.37
C HIS A 44 -16.03 19.70 16.08
N GLU A 45 -15.08 20.51 15.64
CA GLU A 45 -15.15 21.29 14.41
C GLU A 45 -16.44 22.14 14.29
N CYS A 46 -16.78 22.88 15.36
CA CYS A 46 -17.97 23.72 15.44
C CYS A 46 -17.98 24.79 14.35
N ASN A 47 -18.82 24.59 13.33
CA ASN A 47 -18.90 25.48 12.17
C ASN A 47 -19.26 26.93 12.54
N LEU A 48 -20.10 27.13 13.58
CA LEU A 48 -20.46 28.48 14.05
C LEU A 48 -19.26 29.23 14.64
N VAL A 49 -18.33 28.53 15.28
CA VAL A 49 -17.09 29.13 15.80
C VAL A 49 -16.12 29.36 14.65
N ARG A 50 -15.98 28.40 13.72
CA ARG A 50 -15.12 28.55 12.54
C ARG A 50 -15.56 29.69 11.62
N GLU A 51 -16.86 29.87 11.41
CA GLU A 51 -17.41 31.00 10.66
C GLU A 51 -17.21 32.31 11.40
N SER A 52 -17.37 32.36 12.73
CA SER A 52 -17.06 33.59 13.49
C SER A 52 -15.57 33.97 13.44
N LEU A 53 -14.68 32.99 13.36
CA LEU A 53 -13.25 33.20 13.17
C LEU A 53 -12.93 33.60 11.71
N ASN A 54 -13.64 33.03 10.73
CA ASN A 54 -13.45 33.35 9.30
C ASN A 54 -14.14 34.66 8.85
N MET A 55 -15.20 35.11 9.54
CA MET A 55 -15.87 36.39 9.27
C MET A 55 -15.06 37.60 9.75
N GLN A 56 -14.09 37.40 10.65
CA GLN A 56 -13.13 38.46 11.01
C GLN A 56 -12.16 38.79 9.87
N ASP A 57 -12.07 37.93 8.84
CA ASP A 57 -11.15 38.08 7.70
C ASP A 57 -11.78 38.65 6.42
N ASN A 58 -13.06 39.03 6.38
CA ASN A 58 -13.63 39.64 5.16
C ASN A 58 -14.87 40.53 5.37
N PRO A 59 -14.79 41.86 5.13
CA PRO A 59 -15.92 42.77 5.30
C PRO A 59 -16.62 43.06 3.96
N SER A 60 -17.80 42.47 3.71
CA SER A 60 -18.88 43.09 2.90
C SER A 60 -20.01 42.10 2.61
N HIS A 61 -21.19 42.32 3.20
CA HIS A 61 -22.42 42.70 2.49
C HIS A 61 -23.65 42.58 3.38
N GLN A 62 -24.65 43.37 3.02
CA GLN A 62 -25.67 44.00 3.86
C GLN A 62 -27.07 43.54 3.40
N HIS A 63 -28.03 43.54 4.34
CA HIS A 63 -29.51 43.41 4.17
C HIS A 63 -30.06 42.00 3.88
N GLY A 64 -31.24 41.57 4.36
CA GLY A 64 -32.36 42.22 5.06
C GLY A 64 -33.35 41.13 5.52
N GLY A 65 -34.24 41.45 6.46
CA GLY A 65 -34.98 40.47 7.26
C GLY A 65 -36.38 40.02 6.80
N PHE A 66 -36.98 39.26 7.73
CA PHE A 66 -38.40 38.97 8.02
C PHE A 66 -39.07 37.65 7.56
N ASN A 67 -39.66 37.04 8.61
CA ASN A 67 -40.90 36.27 8.75
C ASN A 67 -40.92 34.73 8.67
N TYR A 68 -41.30 34.17 9.83
CA TYR A 68 -41.66 32.79 10.17
C TYR A 68 -43.04 32.43 9.61
N GLU A 69 -43.19 31.20 9.10
CA GLU A 69 -44.48 30.50 9.08
C GLU A 69 -44.26 28.96 9.12
N ASP A 70 -44.81 28.34 10.16
CA ASP A 70 -44.84 26.90 10.42
C ASP A 70 -45.73 26.17 9.41
N SER A 71 -45.30 25.01 8.91
CA SER A 71 -46.23 24.02 8.35
C SER A 71 -45.74 22.57 8.52
N TYR A 72 -46.61 21.79 9.14
CA TYR A 72 -46.45 20.38 9.48
C TYR A 72 -46.55 19.44 8.27
N ALA A 73 -45.73 18.38 8.31
CA ALA A 73 -45.99 17.00 7.88
C ALA A 73 -46.44 16.71 6.43
N GLN A 74 -45.59 16.00 5.67
CA GLN A 74 -46.01 14.86 4.83
C GLN A 74 -44.80 13.98 4.45
N ARG A 75 -44.95 12.65 4.59
CA ARG A 75 -43.95 11.62 4.21
C ARG A 75 -44.02 11.32 2.70
N PRO A 76 -42.91 11.24 1.95
CA PRO A 76 -42.95 10.76 0.57
C PRO A 76 -42.79 9.24 0.47
N GLN A 77 -43.59 8.68 -0.44
CA GLN A 77 -43.69 7.30 -0.88
C GLN A 77 -42.65 7.03 -1.99
N TRP A 78 -41.87 5.94 -1.88
CA TRP A 78 -40.82 5.61 -2.84
C TRP A 78 -41.38 5.03 -4.14
N THR A 79 -40.99 5.62 -5.28
CA THR A 79 -41.08 5.00 -6.61
C THR A 79 -39.68 4.91 -7.22
N GLU A 80 -39.29 3.71 -7.65
CA GLU A 80 -38.00 3.43 -8.28
C GLU A 80 -37.97 3.95 -9.73
N GLN A 81 -37.01 4.83 -10.03
CA GLN A 81 -36.61 5.16 -11.39
C GLN A 81 -35.08 5.00 -11.52
N THR A 82 -34.68 4.18 -12.48
CA THR A 82 -33.30 3.91 -12.90
C THR A 82 -32.62 5.18 -13.47
N PRO A 83 -31.34 5.49 -13.17
CA PRO A 83 -30.69 6.68 -13.71
C PRO A 83 -29.96 6.42 -15.04
N SER A 84 -30.18 7.31 -16.01
CA SER A 84 -29.47 7.46 -17.29
C SER A 84 -28.14 8.23 -17.10
N PRO A 85 -27.07 7.95 -17.89
CA PRO A 85 -25.68 8.26 -17.51
C PRO A 85 -25.20 9.69 -17.83
N ASN A 86 -26.09 10.68 -17.96
CA ASN A 86 -25.71 12.01 -18.44
C ASN A 86 -26.28 13.16 -17.60
N ARG A 87 -25.88 13.24 -16.33
CA ARG A 87 -26.05 14.45 -15.52
C ARG A 87 -24.72 14.93 -14.97
N ARG A 88 -24.33 16.15 -15.39
CA ARG A 88 -23.52 17.05 -14.58
C ARG A 88 -24.16 17.10 -13.19
N GLY A 89 -23.37 16.89 -12.14
CA GLY A 89 -23.84 16.88 -10.75
C GLY A 89 -24.66 18.15 -10.46
N PRO A 90 -25.69 18.07 -9.60
CA PRO A 90 -26.54 19.21 -9.35
C PRO A 90 -25.72 20.34 -8.73
N GLU A 91 -25.58 21.45 -9.44
CA GLU A 91 -25.19 22.72 -8.86
C GLU A 91 -26.18 23.08 -7.75
N ARG A 92 -25.61 23.23 -6.54
CA ARG A 92 -26.03 24.03 -5.39
C ARG A 92 -27.50 24.50 -5.32
N ARG A 93 -28.14 24.14 -4.21
CA ARG A 93 -28.82 25.11 -3.34
C ARG A 93 -28.63 24.69 -1.89
N GLY A 94 -27.93 25.53 -1.11
CA GLY A 94 -28.05 25.48 0.35
C GLY A 94 -29.49 25.81 0.71
N THR A 95 -30.01 25.12 1.71
CA THR A 95 -31.34 25.43 2.26
C THR A 95 -31.28 26.79 2.97
N THR A 96 -32.32 27.60 2.81
CA THR A 96 -32.41 28.95 3.40
C THR A 96 -32.72 28.94 4.90
N ASP A 97 -32.80 27.76 5.50
CA ASP A 97 -33.14 27.53 6.92
C ASP A 97 -31.90 27.41 7.83
N GLY A 98 -30.69 27.58 7.28
CA GLY A 98 -29.44 27.41 8.05
C GLY A 98 -29.13 25.96 8.41
N SER A 99 -29.87 24.98 7.88
CA SER A 99 -29.56 23.57 8.08
C SER A 99 -28.51 23.10 7.07
N PHE A 100 -27.25 23.02 7.51
CA PHE A 100 -26.22 22.38 6.71
C PHE A 100 -26.39 20.86 6.81
N THR A 101 -26.97 20.24 5.79
CA THR A 101 -26.87 18.79 5.61
C THR A 101 -25.46 18.43 5.18
N TRP A 102 -24.64 17.98 6.15
CA TRP A 102 -23.33 17.39 5.89
C TRP A 102 -23.52 16.00 5.28
N TYR A 103 -23.43 15.90 3.97
CA TYR A 103 -23.23 14.61 3.33
C TYR A 103 -21.74 14.30 3.38
N ARG A 104 -21.38 13.16 4.00
CA ARG A 104 -20.05 12.59 3.80
C ARG A 104 -19.91 12.38 2.29
N GLU A 105 -19.03 13.14 1.67
CA GLU A 105 -18.67 12.94 0.27
C GLU A 105 -18.01 11.57 0.18
N GLN A 106 -18.83 10.54 -0.04
CA GLN A 106 -18.33 9.22 -0.39
C GLN A 106 -17.64 9.42 -1.72
N ARG A 107 -16.30 9.39 -1.72
CA ARG A 107 -15.54 9.39 -2.98
C ARG A 107 -16.04 8.19 -3.77
N TYR A 108 -16.85 8.47 -4.78
CA TYR A 108 -17.36 7.46 -5.67
C TYR A 108 -16.15 6.89 -6.41
N VAL A 109 -15.76 5.67 -6.06
CA VAL A 109 -14.74 4.93 -6.80
C VAL A 109 -15.46 4.39 -8.03
N PRO A 110 -15.11 4.84 -9.24
CA PRO A 110 -15.76 4.41 -10.46
C PRO A 110 -15.50 2.92 -10.69
N GLU A 111 -16.37 2.28 -11.45
CA GLU A 111 -16.33 0.83 -11.71
C GLU A 111 -15.02 0.36 -12.38
N ASN A 112 -14.32 1.27 -13.06
CA ASN A 112 -12.94 1.12 -13.49
C ASN A 112 -12.16 2.41 -13.24
N ALA A 113 -11.52 2.54 -12.07
CA ALA A 113 -10.73 3.72 -11.75
C ALA A 113 -9.45 3.88 -12.58
N PHE A 114 -9.05 2.88 -13.35
CA PHE A 114 -7.90 2.99 -14.25
C PHE A 114 -8.32 3.31 -15.70
N ASP A 115 -9.60 3.61 -15.91
CA ASP A 115 -10.11 4.13 -17.18
C ASP A 115 -9.64 5.58 -17.36
N PRO A 116 -9.16 5.99 -18.55
CA PRO A 116 -8.86 7.38 -18.86
C PRO A 116 -10.01 8.34 -18.53
N ASP A 117 -11.25 7.88 -18.68
CA ASP A 117 -12.46 8.69 -18.48
C ASP A 117 -13.01 8.62 -17.04
N SER A 118 -12.29 7.94 -16.13
CA SER A 118 -12.68 7.78 -14.72
C SER A 118 -12.62 9.06 -13.89
N GLY A 119 -11.96 10.11 -14.40
CA GLY A 119 -11.74 11.37 -13.69
C GLY A 119 -10.71 11.28 -12.54
N ILE A 120 -10.04 10.13 -12.36
CA ILE A 120 -9.01 9.93 -11.33
C ILE A 120 -7.63 10.12 -11.96
N GLU A 121 -6.93 11.19 -11.55
CA GLU A 121 -5.54 11.41 -11.91
C GLU A 121 -4.59 10.72 -10.93
N PHE A 122 -3.88 9.69 -11.41
CA PHE A 122 -2.82 9.05 -10.65
C PHE A 122 -1.50 9.81 -10.82
N LYS A 123 -1.12 10.57 -9.80
CA LYS A 123 0.20 11.21 -9.77
C LYS A 123 1.31 10.15 -9.66
N GLY A 124 2.33 10.28 -10.50
CA GLY A 124 3.53 9.43 -10.44
C GLY A 124 3.46 8.12 -11.23
N ILE A 125 2.40 7.86 -12.01
CA ILE A 125 2.35 6.74 -12.96
C ILE A 125 2.91 7.19 -14.31
N LEU A 126 3.88 6.46 -14.83
CA LEU A 126 4.44 6.70 -16.17
C LEU A 126 3.51 6.08 -17.22
N PHE A 127 3.12 6.78 -18.28
CA PHE A 127 2.22 6.27 -19.34
C PHE A 127 0.89 5.65 -18.84
N PRO A 128 0.04 6.40 -18.10
CA PRO A 128 -1.15 5.86 -17.42
C PRO A 128 -2.19 5.21 -18.36
N TYR A 129 -2.25 5.68 -19.61
CA TYR A 129 -3.19 5.22 -20.63
C TYR A 129 -2.80 3.90 -21.31
N LYS A 130 -1.59 3.37 -21.07
CA LYS A 130 -1.13 2.13 -21.70
C LYS A 130 -1.66 0.90 -20.95
N SER A 131 -1.59 -0.27 -21.60
CA SER A 131 -2.07 -1.53 -21.02
C SER A 131 -1.15 -2.03 -19.92
N GLU A 132 -1.71 -2.70 -18.91
CA GLU A 132 -0.96 -3.34 -17.82
C GLU A 132 0.13 -4.29 -18.36
N ALA A 133 -0.16 -5.03 -19.44
CA ALA A 133 0.78 -5.91 -20.10
C ALA A 133 2.05 -5.20 -20.60
N LEU A 134 1.91 -3.97 -21.13
CA LEU A 134 3.06 -3.18 -21.57
C LEU A 134 3.92 -2.77 -20.37
N HIS A 135 3.31 -2.27 -19.29
CA HIS A 135 4.06 -1.92 -18.08
C HIS A 135 4.79 -3.13 -17.52
N LEU A 136 4.12 -4.29 -17.48
CA LEU A 136 4.71 -5.53 -16.98
C LEU A 136 5.87 -5.99 -17.85
N LEU A 137 5.72 -5.95 -19.18
CA LEU A 137 6.79 -6.30 -20.12
C LEU A 137 8.01 -5.39 -19.91
N VAL A 138 7.81 -4.07 -19.89
CA VAL A 138 8.89 -3.10 -19.70
C VAL A 138 9.55 -3.28 -18.33
N GLY A 139 8.76 -3.42 -17.26
CA GLY A 139 9.28 -3.66 -15.92
C GLY A 139 10.09 -4.94 -15.82
N ALA A 140 9.57 -6.06 -16.35
CA ALA A 140 10.27 -7.34 -16.37
C ALA A 140 11.57 -7.28 -17.18
N THR A 141 11.56 -6.65 -18.36
CA THR A 141 12.75 -6.47 -19.18
C THR A 141 13.81 -5.64 -18.46
N LEU A 142 13.42 -4.55 -17.79
CA LEU A 142 14.36 -3.73 -17.02
C LEU A 142 14.99 -4.50 -15.86
N ILE A 143 14.19 -5.21 -15.06
CA ILE A 143 14.71 -6.04 -13.97
C ILE A 143 15.63 -7.15 -14.50
N PHE A 144 15.29 -7.77 -15.63
CA PHE A 144 16.12 -8.78 -16.25
C PHE A 144 17.47 -8.22 -16.70
N ILE A 145 17.49 -7.07 -17.38
CA ILE A 145 18.73 -6.41 -17.80
C ILE A 145 19.58 -6.04 -16.59
N ILE A 146 18.96 -5.51 -15.54
CA ILE A 146 19.66 -5.15 -14.30
C ILE A 146 20.25 -6.38 -13.61
N GLY A 147 19.49 -7.48 -13.54
CA GLY A 147 20.01 -8.75 -13.04
C GLY A 147 21.16 -9.27 -13.91
N PHE A 148 21.04 -9.21 -15.23
CA PHE A 148 22.08 -9.65 -16.15
C PHE A 148 23.39 -8.87 -15.95
N ILE A 149 23.31 -7.54 -15.86
CA ILE A 149 24.46 -6.68 -15.58
C ILE A 149 25.02 -6.96 -14.18
N GLY A 150 24.14 -7.08 -13.17
CA GLY A 150 24.54 -7.29 -11.77
C GLY A 150 25.19 -8.66 -11.49
N PHE A 151 24.85 -9.69 -12.27
CA PHE A 151 25.44 -11.02 -12.17
C PHE A 151 26.54 -11.27 -13.21
N TYR A 152 26.88 -10.27 -14.04
CA TYR A 152 27.98 -10.40 -14.96
C TYR A 152 29.29 -10.62 -14.20
N ASN A 153 30.00 -11.69 -14.54
CA ASN A 153 31.27 -12.02 -13.93
C ASN A 153 32.16 -12.71 -14.98
N GLU A 154 33.34 -12.14 -15.23
CA GLU A 154 34.30 -12.66 -16.22
C GLU A 154 34.74 -14.10 -15.90
N GLN A 155 34.91 -14.43 -14.62
CA GLN A 155 35.29 -15.78 -14.18
C GLN A 155 34.22 -16.82 -14.54
N LEU A 156 32.93 -16.46 -14.53
CA LEU A 156 31.87 -17.37 -14.96
C LEU A 156 31.90 -17.62 -16.47
N ILE A 157 32.41 -16.68 -17.25
CA ILE A 157 32.58 -16.83 -18.70
C ILE A 157 33.78 -17.74 -19.00
N GLU A 158 34.89 -17.55 -18.29
CA GLU A 158 36.09 -18.40 -18.42
C GLU A 158 35.80 -19.87 -18.07
N LEU A 159 34.87 -20.11 -17.16
CA LEU A 159 34.44 -21.45 -16.74
C LEU A 159 33.31 -22.05 -17.60
N ASP A 160 32.91 -21.41 -18.69
CA ASP A 160 31.77 -21.81 -19.56
C ASP A 160 30.43 -21.93 -18.81
N LEU A 161 30.24 -21.07 -17.79
CA LEU A 161 29.05 -21.00 -16.94
C LEU A 161 28.16 -19.80 -17.27
N THR A 162 28.24 -19.26 -18.49
CA THR A 162 27.45 -18.07 -18.89
C THR A 162 25.94 -18.29 -18.73
N TRP A 163 25.45 -19.52 -18.87
CA TRP A 163 24.05 -19.89 -18.64
C TRP A 163 23.56 -19.51 -17.23
N SER A 164 24.45 -19.52 -16.23
CA SER A 164 24.10 -19.18 -14.84
C SER A 164 23.73 -17.71 -14.68
N ILE A 165 24.33 -16.81 -15.47
CA ILE A 165 24.03 -15.37 -15.46
C ILE A 165 22.59 -15.15 -15.94
N PHE A 166 22.21 -15.77 -17.06
CA PHE A 166 20.84 -15.72 -17.58
C PHE A 166 19.83 -16.34 -16.61
N MET A 167 20.19 -17.47 -16.00
CA MET A 167 19.36 -18.15 -15.01
C MET A 167 19.10 -17.24 -13.80
N LEU A 168 20.14 -16.67 -13.19
CA LEU A 168 20.02 -15.80 -12.01
C LEU A 168 19.26 -14.51 -12.34
N ALA A 169 19.48 -13.90 -13.51
CA ALA A 169 18.70 -12.76 -13.98
C ALA A 169 17.21 -13.12 -14.14
N GLY A 170 16.91 -14.33 -14.64
CA GLY A 170 15.57 -14.88 -14.70
C GLY A 170 14.92 -15.02 -13.32
N PHE A 171 15.61 -15.65 -12.37
CA PHE A 171 15.11 -15.80 -11.00
C PHE A 171 14.95 -14.47 -10.26
N TYR A 172 15.83 -13.50 -10.51
CA TYR A 172 15.70 -12.16 -9.97
C TYR A 172 14.42 -11.48 -10.50
N THR A 173 14.14 -11.65 -11.80
CA THR A 173 12.92 -11.13 -12.44
C THR A 173 11.67 -11.81 -11.89
N THR A 174 11.66 -13.14 -11.76
CA THR A 174 10.50 -13.85 -11.21
C THR A 174 10.28 -13.56 -9.73
N ALA A 175 11.35 -13.39 -8.94
CA ALA A 175 11.24 -12.97 -7.54
C ALA A 175 10.49 -11.63 -7.42
N PHE A 176 10.84 -10.63 -8.24
CA PHE A 176 10.12 -9.36 -8.29
C PHE A 176 8.68 -9.52 -8.78
N LEU A 177 8.44 -10.22 -9.89
CA LEU A 177 7.10 -10.36 -10.45
C LEU A 177 6.15 -11.11 -9.52
N PHE A 178 6.61 -12.20 -8.90
CA PHE A 178 5.80 -12.99 -7.97
C PHE A 178 5.50 -12.21 -6.69
N HIS A 179 6.45 -11.41 -6.19
CA HIS A 179 6.21 -10.46 -5.10
C HIS A 179 5.02 -9.53 -5.41
N GLU A 180 5.09 -8.84 -6.54
CA GLU A 180 4.06 -7.91 -7.00
C GLU A 180 2.72 -8.61 -7.24
N PHE A 181 2.74 -9.80 -7.84
CA PHE A 181 1.55 -10.62 -8.01
C PHE A 181 0.94 -11.08 -6.68
N GLY A 182 1.74 -11.29 -5.64
CA GLY A 182 1.27 -11.54 -4.28
C GLY A 182 0.36 -10.43 -3.78
N HIS A 183 0.81 -9.17 -3.87
CA HIS A 183 -0.01 -8.01 -3.52
C HIS A 183 -1.29 -7.96 -4.36
N ARG A 184 -1.16 -8.13 -5.68
CA ARG A 184 -2.29 -8.08 -6.61
C ARG A 184 -3.35 -9.12 -6.29
N GLN A 185 -2.93 -10.35 -6.00
CA GLN A 185 -3.84 -11.47 -5.78
C GLN A 185 -4.67 -11.27 -4.51
N VAL A 186 -4.04 -10.80 -3.44
CA VAL A 186 -4.74 -10.52 -2.17
C VAL A 186 -5.66 -9.30 -2.30
N ALA A 187 -5.23 -8.26 -3.01
CA ALA A 187 -6.08 -7.10 -3.25
C ALA A 187 -7.31 -7.44 -4.10
N LYS A 188 -7.15 -8.27 -5.14
CA LYS A 188 -8.29 -8.79 -5.93
C LYS A 188 -9.25 -9.62 -5.07
N HIS A 189 -8.72 -10.41 -4.14
CA HIS A 189 -9.56 -11.18 -3.21
C HIS A 189 -10.43 -10.26 -2.33
N PHE A 190 -9.96 -9.07 -1.98
CA PHE A 190 -10.74 -8.06 -1.28
C PHE A 190 -11.67 -7.23 -2.19
N GLY A 191 -11.76 -7.55 -3.48
CA GLY A 191 -12.56 -6.78 -4.45
C GLY A 191 -11.98 -5.41 -4.78
N LEU A 192 -10.70 -5.16 -4.43
CA LEU A 192 -10.05 -3.88 -4.71
C LEU A 192 -9.56 -3.82 -6.16
N GLN A 193 -9.68 -2.64 -6.75
CA GLN A 193 -9.16 -2.39 -8.08
C GLN A 193 -7.63 -2.28 -8.05
N THR A 194 -6.97 -3.09 -8.88
CA THR A 194 -5.51 -3.16 -8.94
C THR A 194 -4.99 -3.29 -10.37
N LYS A 195 -3.87 -2.60 -10.65
CA LYS A 195 -3.08 -2.79 -11.88
C LYS A 195 -1.60 -2.62 -11.58
N PHE A 196 -0.77 -3.44 -12.22
CA PHE A 196 0.67 -3.19 -12.27
C PHE A 196 0.96 -1.96 -13.13
N ARG A 197 1.73 -1.01 -12.60
CA ARG A 197 2.06 0.25 -13.25
C ARG A 197 3.51 0.63 -13.00
N LEU A 198 4.15 1.21 -14.01
CA LEU A 198 5.46 1.81 -13.87
C LEU A 198 5.32 3.13 -13.12
N LEU A 199 6.18 3.36 -12.14
CA LEU A 199 6.16 4.56 -11.31
C LEU A 199 7.32 5.46 -11.69
N THR A 200 7.08 6.77 -11.86
CA THR A 200 8.12 7.73 -12.25
C THR A 200 9.29 7.72 -11.28
N PHE A 201 9.02 7.75 -9.96
CA PHE A 201 10.05 7.68 -8.93
C PHE A 201 10.84 6.37 -8.99
N GLY A 202 10.13 5.26 -9.16
CA GLY A 202 10.72 3.93 -9.29
C GLY A 202 11.62 3.77 -10.51
N MET A 203 11.20 4.35 -11.65
CA MET A 203 11.98 4.40 -12.88
C MET A 203 13.25 5.24 -12.74
N ILE A 204 13.21 6.36 -12.01
CA ILE A 204 14.41 7.17 -11.73
C ILE A 204 15.44 6.34 -10.95
N ILE A 205 15.01 5.67 -9.88
CA ILE A 205 15.90 4.78 -9.09
C ILE A 205 16.46 3.66 -9.99
N THR A 206 15.62 3.06 -10.82
CA THR A 206 15.99 1.99 -11.75
C THR A 206 17.05 2.45 -12.75
N VAL A 207 16.89 3.65 -13.33
CA VAL A 207 17.86 4.24 -14.27
C VAL A 207 19.17 4.54 -13.57
N ILE A 208 19.14 5.12 -12.36
CA ILE A 208 20.35 5.35 -11.56
C ILE A 208 21.05 4.01 -11.28
N GLY A 209 20.31 2.98 -10.88
CA GLY A 209 20.85 1.65 -10.64
C GLY A 209 21.50 1.05 -11.89
N LEU A 210 20.90 1.23 -13.07
CA LEU A 210 21.45 0.76 -14.34
C LEU A 210 22.74 1.52 -14.72
N VAL A 211 22.76 2.84 -14.57
CA VAL A 211 23.96 3.66 -14.82
C VAL A 211 25.09 3.26 -13.88
N MET A 212 24.79 3.08 -12.59
CA MET A 212 25.76 2.63 -11.60
C MET A 212 26.27 1.21 -11.89
N GLY A 213 25.41 0.31 -12.36
CA GLY A 213 25.78 -1.05 -12.76
C GLY A 213 26.72 -1.06 -13.97
N ILE A 214 26.43 -0.27 -15.00
CA ILE A 214 27.32 -0.11 -16.16
C ILE A 214 28.66 0.51 -15.74
N PHE A 215 28.64 1.52 -14.88
CA PHE A 215 29.87 2.16 -14.39
C PHE A 215 30.72 1.18 -13.58
N SER A 216 30.09 0.36 -12.74
CA SER A 216 30.75 -0.71 -11.99
C SER A 216 31.40 -1.74 -12.91
N LEU A 217 30.69 -2.17 -13.97
CA LEU A 217 31.20 -3.06 -15.01
C LEU A 217 32.43 -2.46 -15.72
N LEU A 218 32.35 -1.18 -16.11
CA LEU A 218 33.44 -0.50 -16.83
C LEU A 218 34.69 -0.28 -15.97
N LEU A 219 34.51 -0.11 -14.66
CA LEU A 219 35.61 0.17 -13.72
C LEU A 219 36.07 -1.04 -12.91
N ASN A 220 35.47 -2.22 -13.11
CA ASN A 220 35.71 -3.42 -12.29
C ASN A 220 35.61 -3.14 -10.78
N THR A 221 34.68 -2.28 -10.38
CA THR A 221 34.41 -1.96 -8.98
C THR A 221 33.23 -2.77 -8.46
N VAL A 222 33.17 -3.06 -7.16
CA VAL A 222 32.06 -3.81 -6.57
C VAL A 222 30.74 -3.04 -6.75
N ALA A 223 29.84 -3.57 -7.58
CA ALA A 223 28.49 -3.05 -7.70
C ALA A 223 27.77 -3.19 -6.35
N LEU A 224 27.21 -2.10 -5.83
CA LEU A 224 26.13 -2.23 -4.86
C LEU A 224 24.97 -2.97 -5.55
N PRO A 225 24.22 -3.84 -4.84
CA PRO A 225 23.04 -4.45 -5.44
C PRO A 225 22.13 -3.33 -5.93
N SER A 226 21.95 -3.25 -7.24
CA SER A 226 21.19 -2.20 -7.90
C SER A 226 19.73 -2.39 -7.55
N LEU A 227 19.29 -1.70 -6.51
CA LEU A 227 17.90 -1.65 -6.09
C LEU A 227 17.09 -1.04 -7.22
N ALA A 228 16.23 -1.85 -7.83
CA ALA A 228 15.38 -1.46 -8.94
C ALA A 228 13.92 -1.71 -8.56
N LEU A 229 13.11 -0.64 -8.64
CA LEU A 229 11.67 -0.68 -8.39
C LEU A 229 10.96 0.01 -9.56
N PRO A 230 11.07 -0.48 -10.81
CA PRO A 230 10.58 0.23 -11.99
C PRO A 230 9.06 0.43 -11.97
N GLY A 231 8.35 -0.47 -11.30
CA GLY A 231 6.92 -0.39 -11.10
C GLY A 231 6.49 -1.04 -9.79
N ALA A 232 5.21 -0.90 -9.50
CA ALA A 232 4.55 -1.55 -8.38
C ALA A 232 3.09 -1.82 -8.74
N VAL A 233 2.46 -2.74 -8.01
CA VAL A 233 1.01 -2.93 -8.05
C VAL A 233 0.33 -1.79 -7.30
N VAL A 234 -0.35 -0.95 -8.07
CA VAL A 234 -1.16 0.15 -7.52
C VAL A 234 -2.50 -0.42 -7.10
N VAL A 235 -2.83 -0.27 -5.82
CA VAL A 235 -4.08 -0.71 -5.20
C VAL A 235 -4.86 0.49 -4.70
N LEU A 236 -6.12 0.59 -5.13
CA LEU A 236 -7.04 1.62 -4.66
C LEU A 236 -7.77 1.16 -3.40
N GLY A 237 -8.00 2.10 -2.47
CA GLY A 237 -8.74 1.84 -1.22
C GLY A 237 -7.89 1.35 -0.04
N LEU A 238 -6.55 1.51 -0.11
CA LEU A 238 -5.62 1.21 0.99
C LEU A 238 -5.14 2.47 1.75
N ASP A 239 -5.93 3.54 1.73
CA ASP A 239 -5.61 4.82 2.39
C ASP A 239 -5.58 4.70 3.92
N LYS A 240 -6.35 3.76 4.48
CA LYS A 240 -6.36 3.47 5.91
C LYS A 240 -5.58 2.21 6.23
N ILE A 241 -4.81 2.24 7.31
CA ILE A 241 -4.11 1.06 7.81
C ILE A 241 -5.12 0.18 8.53
N ASN A 242 -5.65 -0.80 7.79
CA ASN A 242 -6.63 -1.77 8.28
C ASN A 242 -6.14 -3.20 7.95
N ARG A 243 -6.99 -4.18 8.25
CA ARG A 243 -6.72 -5.60 7.94
C ARG A 243 -6.46 -5.86 6.45
N GLN A 244 -7.16 -5.17 5.55
CA GLN A 244 -6.98 -5.35 4.09
C GLN A 244 -5.62 -4.82 3.64
N THR A 245 -5.23 -3.62 4.10
CA THR A 245 -3.92 -3.02 3.84
C THR A 245 -2.81 -3.90 4.37
N GLY A 246 -2.91 -4.36 5.61
CA GLY A 246 -1.94 -5.25 6.23
C GLY A 246 -1.75 -6.58 5.49
N LEU A 247 -2.86 -7.25 5.17
CA LEU A 247 -2.84 -8.52 4.44
C LEU A 247 -2.35 -8.36 2.99
N THR A 248 -2.73 -7.27 2.33
CA THR A 248 -2.24 -6.98 0.97
C THR A 248 -0.73 -6.72 1.01
N LYS A 249 -0.24 -5.96 1.98
CA LYS A 249 1.18 -5.58 2.09
C LYS A 249 2.07 -6.72 2.55
N ILE A 250 1.62 -7.63 3.41
CA ILE A 250 2.41 -8.81 3.80
C ILE A 250 2.46 -9.89 2.70
N ALA A 251 1.54 -9.85 1.73
CA ALA A 251 1.43 -10.87 0.68
C ALA A 251 2.70 -10.98 -0.18
N GLY A 252 3.25 -9.86 -0.65
CA GLY A 252 4.47 -9.86 -1.46
C GLY A 252 5.67 -10.48 -0.74
N PRO A 253 6.04 -9.99 0.46
CA PRO A 253 7.09 -10.61 1.28
C PRO A 253 6.82 -12.09 1.58
N THR A 254 5.57 -12.49 1.76
CA THR A 254 5.20 -13.89 2.00
C THR A 254 5.45 -14.75 0.77
N VAL A 255 5.09 -14.27 -0.43
CA VAL A 255 5.40 -14.98 -1.69
C VAL A 255 6.90 -15.18 -1.86
N ASN A 256 7.71 -14.16 -1.58
CA ASN A 256 9.17 -14.29 -1.64
C ASN A 256 9.71 -15.31 -0.63
N LEU A 257 9.18 -15.31 0.59
CA LEU A 257 9.56 -16.28 1.62
C LEU A 257 9.28 -17.72 1.15
N PHE A 258 8.08 -17.99 0.66
CA PHE A 258 7.72 -19.33 0.18
C PHE A 258 8.48 -19.73 -1.09
N TYR A 259 8.61 -18.81 -2.05
CA TYR A 259 9.33 -19.09 -3.28
C TYR A 259 10.81 -19.37 -3.02
N GLY A 260 11.47 -18.54 -2.20
CA GLY A 260 12.84 -18.78 -1.76
C GLY A 260 12.98 -20.11 -1.01
N PHE A 261 12.04 -20.45 -0.14
CA PHE A 261 12.06 -21.72 0.59
C PHE A 261 11.95 -22.94 -0.33
N ILE A 262 11.08 -22.89 -1.34
CA ILE A 262 10.97 -23.95 -2.36
C ILE A 262 12.29 -24.08 -3.13
N LEU A 263 12.89 -22.97 -3.57
CA LEU A 263 14.16 -22.98 -4.29
C LEU A 263 15.31 -23.53 -3.42
N LEU A 264 15.31 -23.22 -2.12
CA LEU A 264 16.26 -23.74 -1.15
C LEU A 264 16.14 -25.27 -0.99
N ILE A 265 14.91 -25.79 -0.93
CA ILE A 265 14.71 -27.25 -0.92
C ILE A 265 15.23 -27.85 -2.23
N ILE A 266 14.87 -27.27 -3.37
CA ILE A 266 15.33 -27.76 -4.68
C ILE A 266 16.87 -27.74 -4.76
N SER A 267 17.54 -26.72 -4.21
CA SER A 267 19.01 -26.69 -4.22
C SER A 267 19.66 -27.87 -3.50
N PHE A 268 19.02 -28.43 -2.47
CA PHE A 268 19.53 -29.64 -1.79
C PHE A 268 19.06 -30.95 -2.43
N LEU A 269 17.96 -30.94 -3.18
CA LEU A 269 17.50 -32.12 -3.93
C LEU A 269 18.32 -32.39 -5.19
N ILE A 270 18.98 -31.37 -5.74
CA ILE A 270 19.89 -31.51 -6.88
C ILE A 270 21.16 -32.24 -6.42
N PRO A 271 21.53 -33.37 -7.04
CA PRO A 271 22.74 -34.11 -6.68
C PRO A 271 23.99 -33.24 -6.76
N THR A 272 24.92 -33.41 -5.82
CA THR A 272 26.22 -32.69 -5.79
C THR A 272 27.09 -32.97 -7.02
N ALA A 273 26.83 -34.07 -7.73
CA ALA A 273 27.46 -34.37 -9.03
C ALA A 273 27.12 -33.35 -10.13
N LEU A 274 26.03 -32.58 -9.98
CA LEU A 274 25.63 -31.50 -10.89
C LEU A 274 26.15 -30.12 -10.45
N TYR A 275 27.15 -30.07 -9.58
CA TYR A 275 27.80 -28.82 -9.20
C TYR A 275 28.31 -28.05 -10.44
N PRO A 276 28.08 -26.72 -10.56
CA PRO A 276 27.53 -25.79 -9.57
C PRO A 276 26.02 -25.49 -9.68
N LEU A 277 25.21 -26.32 -10.36
CA LEU A 277 23.77 -26.04 -10.53
C LEU A 277 23.01 -25.92 -9.20
N ASN A 278 23.30 -26.81 -8.25
CA ASN A 278 22.74 -26.76 -6.90
C ASN A 278 23.10 -25.45 -6.17
N LEU A 279 24.34 -24.98 -6.31
CA LEU A 279 24.81 -23.71 -5.77
C LEU A 279 24.04 -22.53 -6.37
N PHE A 280 23.84 -22.51 -7.70
CA PHE A 280 23.06 -21.44 -8.36
C PHE A 280 21.58 -21.43 -7.96
N MET A 281 20.98 -22.59 -7.69
CA MET A 281 19.66 -22.65 -7.07
C MET A 281 19.66 -22.07 -5.65
N GLY A 282 20.72 -22.29 -4.87
CA GLY A 282 20.92 -21.65 -3.58
C GLY A 282 21.01 -20.12 -3.69
N TYR A 283 21.74 -19.60 -4.68
CA TYR A 283 21.75 -18.17 -4.97
C TYR A 283 20.36 -17.64 -5.34
N ALA A 284 19.59 -18.36 -6.17
CA ALA A 284 18.21 -17.98 -6.50
C ALA A 284 17.28 -17.93 -5.27
N ALA A 285 17.46 -18.84 -4.31
CA ALA A 285 16.77 -18.79 -3.03
C ALA A 285 17.18 -17.55 -2.22
N ALA A 286 18.48 -17.28 -2.12
CA ALA A 286 19.01 -16.10 -1.42
C ALA A 286 18.46 -14.79 -2.00
N LEU A 287 18.37 -14.66 -3.34
CA LEU A 287 17.78 -13.48 -4.00
C LEU A 287 16.34 -13.23 -3.56
N ASN A 288 15.53 -14.29 -3.45
CA ASN A 288 14.15 -14.18 -2.97
C ASN A 288 14.10 -13.67 -1.52
N PHE A 289 14.93 -14.23 -0.63
CA PHE A 289 14.98 -13.79 0.75
C PHE A 289 15.52 -12.36 0.91
N ILE A 290 16.51 -11.96 0.11
CA ILE A 290 17.04 -10.60 0.09
C ILE A 290 15.96 -9.62 -0.38
N LEU A 291 15.26 -9.92 -1.48
CA LEU A 291 14.22 -9.04 -2.02
C LEU A 291 13.01 -8.96 -1.07
N GLY A 292 12.62 -10.08 -0.45
CA GLY A 292 11.57 -10.10 0.57
C GLY A 292 11.97 -9.32 1.82
N GLY A 293 13.21 -9.50 2.30
CA GLY A 293 13.77 -8.78 3.44
C GLY A 293 13.91 -7.28 3.19
N PHE A 294 14.33 -6.88 1.99
CA PHE A 294 14.41 -5.47 1.59
C PHE A 294 13.03 -4.79 1.68
N ASN A 295 11.98 -5.43 1.15
CA ASN A 295 10.62 -4.89 1.25
C ASN A 295 10.05 -4.90 2.68
N LEU A 296 10.66 -5.63 3.62
CA LEU A 296 10.31 -5.58 5.04
C LEU A 296 11.01 -4.44 5.80
N ILE A 297 11.94 -3.69 5.19
CA ILE A 297 12.51 -2.51 5.84
C ILE A 297 11.40 -1.48 6.08
N PRO A 298 11.21 -0.97 7.32
CA PRO A 298 10.06 -0.15 7.69
C PRO A 298 10.23 1.32 7.29
N LEU A 299 10.55 1.58 6.02
CA LEU A 299 10.90 2.91 5.49
C LEU A 299 10.16 3.23 4.18
N GLY A 300 9.77 4.49 4.02
CA GLY A 300 9.29 5.03 2.75
C GLY A 300 8.07 4.30 2.16
N ILE A 301 8.23 3.83 0.92
CA ILE A 301 7.21 3.13 0.11
C ILE A 301 7.22 1.60 0.30
N LEU A 302 8.18 1.08 1.06
CA LEU A 302 8.36 -0.35 1.27
C LEU A 302 7.22 -0.93 2.14
N ASP A 303 6.92 -2.21 1.95
CA ASP A 303 5.75 -2.83 2.58
C ASP A 303 5.88 -2.95 4.08
N GLY A 304 7.10 -3.15 4.58
CA GLY A 304 7.44 -3.30 6.00
C GLY A 304 6.88 -2.19 6.86
N LYS A 305 6.82 -0.95 6.34
CA LYS A 305 6.26 0.20 7.06
C LYS A 305 4.78 -0.02 7.41
N ASN A 306 3.99 -0.41 6.41
CA ASN A 306 2.55 -0.64 6.59
C ASN A 306 2.29 -1.91 7.42
N ILE A 307 3.09 -2.97 7.23
CA ILE A 307 2.96 -4.21 8.00
C ILE A 307 3.24 -3.96 9.48
N LEU A 308 4.31 -3.22 9.79
CA LEU A 308 4.68 -2.88 11.18
C LEU A 308 3.61 -2.03 11.87
N GLN A 309 3.03 -1.07 11.15
CA GLN A 309 1.94 -0.23 11.67
C GLN A 309 0.64 -1.01 11.86
N TRP A 310 0.38 -2.02 11.03
CA TRP A 310 -0.81 -2.86 11.14
C TRP A 310 -0.70 -3.91 12.25
N ASN A 311 0.37 -4.71 12.26
CA ASN A 311 0.58 -5.79 13.22
C ASN A 311 2.06 -6.07 13.43
N LYS A 312 2.58 -5.63 14.58
CA LYS A 312 3.99 -5.83 14.98
C LYS A 312 4.36 -7.32 15.06
N GLY A 313 3.47 -8.17 15.56
CA GLY A 313 3.73 -9.61 15.67
C GLY A 313 3.91 -10.27 14.31
N ALA A 314 3.02 -9.96 13.36
CA ALA A 314 3.12 -10.44 11.98
C ALA A 314 4.42 -9.96 11.31
N TYR A 315 4.77 -8.68 11.51
CA TYR A 315 6.02 -8.09 11.02
C TYR A 315 7.27 -8.81 11.54
N PHE A 316 7.38 -9.01 12.86
CA PHE A 316 8.56 -9.65 13.44
C PHE A 316 8.66 -11.13 13.05
N LEU A 317 7.53 -11.84 12.97
CA LEU A 317 7.52 -13.25 12.59
C LEU A 317 7.98 -13.45 11.14
N ILE A 318 7.46 -12.68 10.18
CA ILE A 318 7.88 -12.82 8.79
C ILE A 318 9.34 -12.38 8.59
N THR A 319 9.76 -11.31 9.27
CA THR A 319 11.15 -10.83 9.22
C THR A 319 12.11 -11.87 9.80
N LEU A 320 11.75 -12.49 10.93
CA LEU A 320 12.53 -13.54 11.57
C LEU A 320 12.76 -14.72 10.62
N TRP A 321 11.70 -15.27 10.03
CA TRP A 321 11.82 -16.39 9.09
C TRP A 321 12.62 -16.02 7.83
N MET A 322 12.42 -14.80 7.31
CA MET A 322 13.20 -14.30 6.17
C MET A 322 14.70 -14.28 6.48
N VAL A 323 15.08 -13.75 7.65
CA VAL A 323 16.49 -13.67 8.08
C VAL A 323 17.07 -15.05 8.36
N ILE A 324 16.33 -15.94 9.03
CA ILE A 324 16.80 -17.30 9.33
C ILE A 324 17.15 -18.03 8.03
N PHE A 325 16.23 -18.06 7.05
CA PHE A 325 16.50 -18.76 5.80
C PHE A 325 17.56 -18.07 4.95
N LEU A 326 17.63 -16.74 4.96
CA LEU A 326 18.71 -16.02 4.30
C LEU A 326 20.07 -16.41 4.88
N VAL A 327 20.25 -16.29 6.20
CA VAL A 327 21.51 -16.61 6.86
C VAL A 327 21.89 -18.07 6.63
N PHE A 328 20.95 -19.00 6.81
CA PHE A 328 21.18 -20.42 6.54
C PHE A 328 21.63 -20.68 5.10
N THR A 329 21.01 -20.01 4.12
CA THR A 329 21.37 -20.13 2.70
C THR A 329 22.76 -19.56 2.44
N LEU A 330 23.08 -18.38 2.95
CA LEU A 330 24.38 -17.73 2.79
C LEU A 330 25.51 -18.55 3.44
N LEU A 331 25.26 -19.15 4.60
CA LEU A 331 26.20 -20.06 5.26
C LEU A 331 26.56 -21.25 4.34
N ASN A 332 25.56 -21.87 3.71
CA ASN A 332 25.80 -22.96 2.76
C ASN A 332 26.53 -22.52 1.48
N ILE A 333 26.32 -21.27 1.04
CA ILE A 333 26.98 -20.71 -0.15
C ILE A 333 28.45 -20.37 0.13
N TYR A 334 28.75 -19.68 1.23
CA TYR A 334 30.06 -19.06 1.45
C TYR A 334 31.00 -19.86 2.36
N ILE A 335 30.47 -20.72 3.23
CA ILE A 335 31.30 -21.49 4.17
C ILE A 335 31.48 -22.91 3.63
N VAL A 336 32.61 -23.13 2.95
CA VAL A 336 32.95 -24.40 2.26
C VAL A 336 32.85 -25.62 3.19
N GLU A 337 33.33 -25.50 4.43
CA GLU A 337 33.38 -26.60 5.41
C GLU A 337 32.01 -27.16 5.80
N ILE A 338 30.97 -26.31 5.78
CA ILE A 338 29.59 -26.68 6.11
C ILE A 338 28.70 -26.77 4.87
N SER A 339 29.21 -26.38 3.70
CA SER A 339 28.44 -26.36 2.47
C SER A 339 27.97 -27.77 2.12
N LEU A 340 26.65 -27.88 1.91
CA LEU A 340 26.02 -29.09 1.38
C LEU A 340 26.04 -29.12 -0.16
N TYR A 341 26.52 -28.07 -0.83
CA TYR A 341 26.54 -27.99 -2.28
C TYR A 341 27.78 -28.62 -2.91
N ILE A 342 28.91 -28.57 -2.21
CA ILE A 342 30.21 -28.97 -2.76
C ILE A 342 30.35 -30.49 -2.66
N PRO A 343 30.68 -31.20 -3.77
CA PRO A 343 30.98 -32.62 -3.73
C PRO A 343 32.21 -32.87 -2.85
N ARG A 344 32.10 -33.83 -1.92
CA ARG A 344 33.18 -34.21 -1.00
C ARG A 344 33.82 -35.53 -1.41
#